data_AF-A0A183M4Q1-F1
#
_entry.id   AF-A0A183M4Q1-F1
#
_cell.length_a   1.000
_cell.length_b   1.000
_cell.length_c   1.000
_cell.angle_alpha   90.00
_cell.angle_beta   90.00
_cell.angle_gamma   90.00
#
_symmetry.space_group_name_H-M   'P 1'
#
loop_
_entity.id
_entity.type
_entity.pdbx_description
1 polymer ?
#
loop_
_entity_poly.entity_id
_entity_poly.type
_entity_poly.pdbx_seq_one_letter_code
_entity_poly.pdbx_strand_id
1 'polypeptide(L)'
;MQEKTTRAASSAGLIIHKEKSKILRYSTACNNRITLDGEDLEDVETFTYFGSIIDEHGGSDAYLKARIGKAIAKYLQLKNIWNSK
;
A
#
# COMPACT_ATOMS: atom_id res chain seq x y z
N MET A 1 14.65 5.59 10.66
CA MET A 1 13.58 5.39 9.66
C MET A 1 12.36 4.70 10.29
N GLN A 2 12.56 3.58 10.99
CA GLN A 2 11.50 2.82 11.67
C GLN A 2 10.66 3.61 12.69
N GLU A 3 11.29 4.38 13.58
CA GLU A 3 10.57 5.16 14.62
C GLU A 3 9.56 6.15 14.04
N LYS A 4 9.88 6.75 12.89
CA LYS A 4 9.00 7.68 12.17
C LYS A 4 7.77 6.96 11.62
N THR A 5 7.96 5.76 11.06
CA THR A 5 6.88 4.94 10.51
C THR A 5 5.93 4.45 11.61
N THR A 6 6.47 3.99 12.75
CA THR A 6 5.66 3.54 13.89
C THR A 6 4.84 4.68 14.49
N ARG A 7 5.43 5.88 14.63
CA ARG A 7 4.71 7.08 15.08
C ARG A 7 3.60 7.49 14.11
N ALA A 8 3.88 7.47 12.81
CA ALA A 8 2.89 7.80 11.79
C ALA A 8 1.71 6.80 11.81
N ALA A 9 2.00 5.50 11.86
CA ALA A 9 0.97 4.47 11.94
C ALA A 9 0.10 4.65 13.19
N SER A 10 0.72 4.87 14.36
CA SER A 10 0.00 5.12 15.62
C SER A 10 -0.89 6.36 15.54
N SER A 11 -0.40 7.46 14.96
CA SER A 11 -1.19 8.68 14.78
C SER A 11 -2.38 8.51 13.83
N ALA A 12 -2.29 7.55 12.90
CA ALA A 12 -3.35 7.18 11.96
C ALA A 12 -4.25 6.05 12.50
N GLY A 13 -4.02 5.54 13.72
CA GLY A 13 -4.75 4.41 14.28
C GLY A 13 -4.50 3.08 13.55
N LEU A 14 -3.37 2.96 12.84
CA LEU A 14 -3.02 1.78 12.06
C LEU A 14 -2.16 0.80 12.87
N ILE A 15 -2.47 -0.49 12.75
CA ILE A 15 -1.67 -1.58 13.33
C ILE A 15 -0.72 -2.10 12.25
N ILE A 16 0.59 -2.06 12.53
CA ILE A 16 1.60 -2.63 11.64
C ILE A 16 1.69 -4.13 11.90
N HIS A 17 1.31 -4.93 10.91
CA HIS A 17 1.39 -6.38 11.00
C HIS A 17 2.70 -6.87 10.40
N LYS A 18 3.64 -7.31 11.25
CA LYS A 18 5.02 -7.64 10.86
C LYS A 18 5.08 -8.74 9.79
N GLU A 19 4.38 -9.85 10.01
CA GLU A 19 4.35 -10.99 9.09
C GLU A 19 3.77 -10.67 7.70
N LYS A 20 2.96 -9.62 7.60
CA LYS A 20 2.36 -9.19 6.32
C LYS A 20 3.14 -8.06 5.67
N SER A 21 4.12 -7.49 6.39
CA SER A 21 4.96 -6.42 5.90
C SER A 21 6.11 -7.04 5.12
N LYS A 22 6.23 -6.65 3.86
CA LYS A 22 7.30 -7.12 2.96
C LYS A 22 7.97 -5.94 2.31
N ILE A 23 9.23 -6.09 1.93
CA ILE A 23 9.98 -5.07 1.21
C ILE A 23 9.94 -5.43 -0.27
N LEU A 24 9.50 -4.49 -1.08
CA LEU A 24 9.57 -4.64 -2.53
C LEU A 24 10.95 -4.19 -3.00
N ARG A 25 11.72 -5.11 -3.57
CA ARG A 25 13.04 -4.79 -4.12
C ARG A 25 12.90 -3.91 -5.37
N TYR A 26 13.53 -2.73 -5.35
CA TYR A 26 13.56 -1.81 -6.50
C TYR A 26 14.90 -1.84 -7.26
N SER A 27 15.96 -2.42 -6.69
CA SER A 27 17.26 -2.57 -7.35
C SER A 27 17.96 -3.86 -6.95
N THR A 28 18.72 -4.45 -7.87
CA THR A 28 19.45 -5.72 -7.68
C THR A 28 20.56 -5.66 -6.62
N ALA A 29 20.99 -4.46 -6.21
CA ALA A 29 22.17 -4.26 -5.36
C ALA A 29 21.88 -3.76 -3.93
N CYS A 30 20.64 -3.79 -3.45
CA CYS A 30 20.33 -3.37 -2.09
C CYS A 30 20.20 -4.55 -1.11
N ASN A 31 21.34 -5.05 -0.63
CA ASN A 31 21.45 -6.05 0.45
C ASN A 31 21.25 -5.46 1.86
N ASN A 32 20.60 -4.29 1.99
CA ASN A 32 20.38 -3.69 3.30
C ASN A 32 19.19 -4.39 3.98
N ARG A 33 19.52 -5.28 4.93
CA ARG A 33 18.55 -5.94 5.81
C ARG A 33 17.78 -4.85 6.59
N ILE A 34 16.51 -4.67 6.27
CA ILE A 34 15.63 -3.77 7.00
C ILE A 34 14.92 -4.60 8.07
N THR A 35 15.05 -4.17 9.31
CA THR A 35 14.41 -4.81 10.46
C THR A 35 13.21 -4.01 10.95
N LEU A 36 12.18 -4.73 11.39
CA LEU A 36 11.03 -4.21 12.11
C LEU A 36 11.00 -4.85 13.49
N ASP A 37 11.29 -4.04 14.51
CA ASP A 37 11.44 -4.43 15.91
C ASP A 37 12.44 -5.57 16.13
N GLY A 38 13.52 -5.58 15.34
CA GLY A 38 14.57 -6.60 15.42
C GLY A 38 14.31 -7.86 14.58
N GLU A 39 13.12 -8.01 13.97
CA GLU A 39 12.83 -9.06 12.99
C GLU A 39 13.10 -8.55 11.58
N ASP A 40 13.64 -9.38 10.69
CA ASP A 40 13.80 -8.97 9.30
C ASP A 40 12.49 -9.09 8.55
N LEU A 41 12.26 -8.13 7.68
CA LEU A 41 11.18 -8.24 6.72
C LEU A 41 11.65 -9.03 5.49
N GLU A 42 10.75 -9.87 4.97
CA GLU A 42 10.98 -10.61 3.74
C GLU A 42 11.14 -9.64 2.56
N ASP A 43 12.18 -9.86 1.75
CA ASP A 43 12.41 -9.16 0.50
C ASP A 43 11.73 -9.92 -0.63
N VAL A 44 10.85 -9.23 -1.37
CA VAL A 44 10.08 -9.80 -2.48
C VAL A 44 10.25 -8.98 -3.74
N GLU A 45 10.33 -9.66 -4.88
CA GLU A 45 10.42 -9.03 -6.20
C GLU A 45 9.05 -8.55 -6.71
N THR A 46 7.99 -9.24 -6.30
CA THR A 46 6.61 -8.85 -6.61
C THR A 46 5.72 -9.04 -5.38
N PHE A 47 4.73 -8.17 -5.23
CA PHE A 47 3.71 -8.28 -4.18
C PHE A 47 2.31 -8.10 -4.76
N THR A 48 1.39 -9.00 -4.40
CA THR A 48 -0.01 -8.88 -4.82
C THR A 48 -0.78 -8.03 -3.81
N TYR A 49 -1.08 -6.79 -4.18
CA TYR A 49 -1.92 -5.91 -3.39
C TYR A 49 -3.29 -5.76 -4.06
N PHE A 50 -4.34 -6.24 -3.38
CA PHE A 50 -5.72 -6.21 -3.89
C PHE A 50 -5.91 -6.76 -5.32
N GLY A 51 -5.19 -7.84 -5.65
CA GLY A 51 -5.28 -8.49 -6.96
C GLY A 51 -4.47 -7.83 -8.07
N SER A 52 -3.71 -6.78 -7.76
CA SER A 52 -2.69 -6.22 -8.65
C SER A 52 -1.32 -6.67 -8.22
N ILE A 53 -0.54 -7.13 -9.19
CA ILE A 53 0.88 -7.43 -9.00
C ILE A 53 1.61 -6.10 -9.04
N ILE A 54 2.26 -5.76 -7.93
CA ILE A 54 3.17 -4.64 -7.82
C ILE A 54 4.57 -5.21 -7.93
N ASP A 55 5.33 -4.75 -8.92
CA ASP A 55 6.72 -5.08 -9.16
C ASP A 55 7.60 -3.83 -9.04
N GLU A 56 8.90 -3.98 -9.23
CA GLU A 56 9.87 -2.89 -9.22
C GLU A 56 9.56 -1.76 -10.22
N HIS A 57 8.78 -2.06 -11.27
CA HIS A 57 8.38 -1.11 -12.31
C HIS A 57 7.12 -0.31 -11.95
N GLY A 58 6.53 -0.54 -10.77
CA GLY A 58 5.47 0.31 -10.24
C GLY A 58 4.12 0.12 -10.95
N GLY A 59 3.84 -1.07 -11.50
CA GLY A 59 2.60 -1.41 -12.24
C GLY A 59 1.27 -1.15 -11.50
N SER A 60 1.30 -0.70 -10.24
CA SER A 60 0.14 -0.38 -9.41
C SER A 60 -0.57 0.94 -9.77
N ASP A 61 0.12 1.94 -10.32
CA ASP A 61 -0.42 3.30 -10.46
C ASP A 61 -1.65 3.34 -11.38
N ALA A 62 -1.60 2.66 -12.52
CA ALA A 62 -2.72 2.59 -13.46
C ALA A 62 -3.95 1.91 -12.85
N TYR A 63 -3.75 0.84 -12.08
CA TYR A 63 -4.84 0.13 -11.43
C TYR A 63 -5.47 0.94 -10.27
N LEU A 64 -4.64 1.58 -9.45
CA LEU A 64 -5.11 2.43 -8.35
C LEU A 64 -5.90 3.62 -8.88
N LYS A 65 -5.41 4.29 -9.93
CA LYS A 65 -6.14 5.36 -10.63
C LYS A 65 -7.49 4.88 -11.17
N ALA A 66 -7.54 3.70 -11.79
CA ALA A 66 -8.79 3.13 -12.30
C ALA A 66 -9.81 2.84 -11.16
N ARG A 67 -9.35 2.33 -10.01
CA ARG A 67 -10.22 2.06 -8.85
C ARG A 67 -10.76 3.34 -8.21
N ILE A 68 -9.89 4.33 -8.02
CA ILE A 68 -10.29 5.64 -7.49
C ILE A 68 -11.31 6.28 -8.42
N GLY A 69 -11.09 6.24 -9.73
CA GLY A 69 -12.05 6.73 -10.72
C GLY A 69 -13.42 6.05 -10.62
N LYS A 70 -13.47 4.72 -10.48
CA LYS A 70 -14.72 3.96 -10.29
C LYS A 70 -15.44 4.33 -9.00
N ALA A 71 -14.71 4.46 -7.89
CA ALA A 71 -15.28 4.83 -6.60
C ALA A 71 -15.88 6.25 -6.64
N ILE A 72 -15.15 7.21 -7.23
CA ILE A 72 -15.63 8.59 -7.42
C ILE A 72 -16.90 8.60 -8.28
N ALA A 73 -16.91 7.87 -9.40
CA ALA A 73 -18.08 7.79 -10.28
C ALA A 73 -19.32 7.25 -9.53
N LYS A 74 -19.14 6.20 -8.72
CA LYS A 74 -20.23 5.60 -7.95
C LYS A 74 -20.71 6.50 -6.81
N TYR A 75 -19.79 7.20 -6.15
CA TYR A 75 -20.13 8.22 -5.16
C TYR A 75 -20.94 9.37 -5.77
N LEU A 76 -20.56 9.85 -6.97
CA LEU A 76 -21.31 10.90 -7.66
C LEU A 76 -22.73 10.46 -8.04
N GLN A 77 -22.89 9.21 -8.51
CA GLN A 77 -24.23 8.64 -8.75
C GLN A 77 -25.06 8.63 -7.47
N LEU A 78 -24.49 8.18 -6.35
CA LEU A 78 -25.20 8.13 -5.07
C LEU A 78 -25.56 9.53 -4.56
N LYS A 79 -24.65 10.50 -4.71
CA LYS A 79 -24.88 11.91 -4.34
C LYS A 79 -26.07 12.49 -5.10
N ASN A 80 -26.21 12.20 -6.40
CA ASN A 80 -27.34 12.66 -7.19
C ASN A 80 -28.68 12.07 -6.70
N ILE A 81 -28.69 10.79 -6.30
CA ILE A 81 -29.88 10.14 -5.71
C ILE A 81 -30.25 10.81 -4.37
N TRP A 82 -29.26 11.08 -3.52
CA TRP A 82 -29.48 11.76 -2.23
C TRP A 82 -30.00 13.19 -2.38
N ASN A 83 -29.53 13.93 -3.39
CA ASN A 83 -29.97 15.30 -3.66
C ASN A 83 -31.33 15.38 -4.38
N SER A 84 -31.85 14.26 -4.88
CA SER A 84 -33.13 14.20 -5.59
C SER A 84 -34.33 14.00 -4.64
N LYS A 85 -34.10 14.09 -3.32
CA LYS A 85 -35.10 13.94 -2.28
C LYS A 85 -35.18 15.23 -1.46
#